data_AF-A0A218QNY5-F1
#
_entry.id   AF-A0A218QNY5-F1
#
_cell.length_a   1.000
_cell.length_b   1.000
_cell.length_c   1.000
_cell.angle_alpha   90.00
_cell.angle_beta   90.00
_cell.angle_gamma   90.00
#
_symmetry.space_group_name_H-M   'P 1'
#
loop_
_entity.id
_entity.type
_entity.pdbx_description
1 polymer ?
#
loop_
_entity_poly.entity_id
_entity_poly.type
_entity_poly.pdbx_seq_one_letter_code
_entity_poly.pdbx_strand_id
1 'polypeptide(L)'
;MNKDTIVQTLDYLNPSQIAGIGCLAFAAIREKSSLQYQREEMGFDDIPLNHLFYEDIDDDSCLLEIAALIAEYLVEKYTRRDDD
;
A
#
# COMPACT_ATOMS: atom_id res chain seq x y z
N MET A 1 12.23 -6.75 0.37
CA MET A 1 12.15 -5.36 0.89
C MET A 1 11.95 -5.40 2.41
N ASN A 2 12.52 -4.49 3.20
CA ASN A 2 12.35 -4.51 4.68
C ASN A 2 11.07 -3.73 5.09
N LYS A 3 10.34 -4.22 6.11
CA LYS A 3 9.15 -3.58 6.72
C LYS A 3 9.40 -2.10 7.03
N ASP A 4 10.58 -1.76 7.54
CA ASP A 4 10.94 -0.37 7.89
C ASP A 4 10.89 0.57 6.68
N THR A 5 11.29 0.09 5.49
CA THR A 5 11.27 0.88 4.25
C THR A 5 9.83 1.15 3.78
N ILE A 6 8.94 0.17 3.95
CA ILE A 6 7.51 0.32 3.63
C ILE A 6 6.92 1.39 4.54
N VAL A 7 7.10 1.26 5.86
CA VAL A 7 6.54 2.19 6.86
C VAL A 7 7.05 3.61 6.63
N GLN A 8 8.35 3.80 6.40
CA GLN A 8 8.92 5.11 6.09
C GLN A 8 8.33 5.72 4.80
N THR A 9 8.00 4.90 3.82
CA THR A 9 7.34 5.36 2.59
C THR A 9 5.91 5.83 2.86
N LEU A 10 5.19 5.14 3.75
CA LEU A 10 3.82 5.52 4.13
C LEU A 10 3.76 6.89 4.84
N ASP A 11 4.80 7.29 5.57
CA ASP A 11 4.84 8.59 6.25
C ASP A 11 4.84 9.81 5.29
N TYR A 12 5.23 9.61 4.03
CA TYR A 12 5.17 10.65 3.00
C TYR A 12 3.82 10.72 2.28
N LEU A 13 2.91 9.81 2.59
CA LEU A 13 1.62 9.68 1.92
C LEU A 13 0.50 10.18 2.83
N ASN A 14 -0.51 10.78 2.22
CA ASN A 14 -1.74 11.10 2.93
C ASN A 14 -2.56 9.81 3.17
N PRO A 15 -3.50 9.81 4.13
CA PRO A 15 -4.24 8.60 4.46
C PRO A 15 -5.06 7.99 3.31
N SER A 16 -5.58 8.81 2.40
CA SER A 16 -6.31 8.33 1.22
C SER A 16 -5.38 7.60 0.25
N GLN A 17 -4.16 8.11 0.04
CA GLN A 17 -3.13 7.43 -0.75
C GLN A 17 -2.71 6.11 -0.11
N ILE A 18 -2.51 6.08 1.21
CA ILE A 18 -2.16 4.85 1.94
C ILE A 18 -3.26 3.79 1.79
N ALA A 19 -4.52 4.17 1.98
CA ALA A 19 -5.65 3.28 1.75
C ALA A 19 -5.73 2.81 0.29
N GLY A 20 -5.48 3.71 -0.66
CA GLY A 20 -5.38 3.39 -2.08
C GLY A 20 -4.33 2.32 -2.39
N ILE A 21 -3.11 2.44 -1.84
CA ILE A 21 -2.07 1.41 -2.01
C ILE A 21 -2.54 0.05 -1.47
N GLY A 22 -3.24 0.02 -0.33
CA GLY A 22 -3.82 -1.22 0.21
C GLY A 22 -4.84 -1.85 -0.76
N CYS A 23 -5.73 -1.05 -1.34
CA CYS A 23 -6.68 -1.51 -2.35
C CYS A 23 -5.98 -2.04 -3.61
N LEU A 24 -4.96 -1.32 -4.08
CA LEU A 24 -4.17 -1.72 -5.25
C LEU A 24 -3.43 -3.04 -5.00
N ALA A 25 -2.90 -3.26 -3.78
CA ALA A 25 -2.25 -4.52 -3.42
C ALA A 25 -3.22 -5.71 -3.47
N PHE A 26 -4.44 -5.56 -2.93
CA PHE A 26 -5.45 -6.61 -3.03
C PHE A 26 -5.91 -6.87 -4.47
N ALA A 27 -6.07 -5.83 -5.28
CA ALA A 27 -6.43 -5.96 -6.69
C ALA A 27 -5.32 -6.68 -7.48
N ALA A 28 -4.06 -6.30 -7.25
CA ALA A 28 -2.88 -6.91 -7.86
C ALA A 28 -2.79 -8.41 -7.56
N ILE A 29 -2.97 -8.83 -6.29
CA ILE A 29 -3.02 -10.24 -5.90
C ILE A 29 -4.15 -10.98 -6.62
N ARG A 30 -5.36 -10.40 -6.58
CA ARG A 30 -6.57 -11.04 -7.14
C ARG A 30 -6.43 -11.26 -8.65
N GLU A 31 -5.87 -10.30 -9.37
CA GLU A 31 -5.81 -10.28 -10.82
C GLU A 31 -4.46 -10.77 -11.37
N LYS A 32 -3.51 -11.11 -10.48
CA LYS A 32 -2.14 -11.51 -10.83
C LYS A 32 -1.46 -10.48 -11.74
N SER A 33 -1.56 -9.22 -11.32
CA SER A 33 -1.02 -8.07 -12.03
C SER A 33 -0.10 -7.27 -11.12
N SER A 34 0.59 -6.26 -11.66
CA SER A 34 1.40 -5.35 -10.86
C SER A 34 0.55 -4.27 -10.16
N LEU A 35 1.10 -3.67 -9.10
CA LEU A 35 0.55 -2.46 -8.46
C LEU A 35 0.44 -1.29 -9.45
N GLN A 36 1.42 -1.17 -10.35
CA GLN A 36 1.43 -0.15 -11.39
C GLN A 36 0.23 -0.31 -12.33
N TYR A 37 0.01 -1.53 -12.83
CA TYR A 37 -1.11 -1.82 -13.71
C TYR A 37 -2.43 -1.43 -13.05
N GLN A 38 -2.63 -1.83 -11.78
CA GLN A 38 -3.85 -1.48 -11.05
C GLN A 38 -3.99 0.03 -10.80
N ARG A 39 -2.88 0.73 -10.53
CA ARG A 39 -2.88 2.20 -10.34
C ARG A 39 -3.37 2.89 -11.62
N GLU A 40 -2.82 2.49 -12.76
CA GLU A 40 -3.18 3.04 -14.08
C GLU A 40 -4.63 2.69 -14.45
N GLU A 41 -5.04 1.43 -14.28
CA GLU A 41 -6.38 0.95 -14.63
C GLU A 41 -7.48 1.59 -13.77
N MET A 42 -7.21 1.80 -12.47
CA MET A 42 -8.18 2.35 -11.53
C MET A 42 -8.09 3.89 -11.39
N GLY A 43 -7.11 4.54 -12.00
CA GLY A 43 -6.96 6.00 -12.00
C GLY A 43 -6.45 6.61 -10.68
N PHE A 44 -5.60 5.90 -9.92
CA PHE A 44 -4.96 6.42 -8.70
C PHE A 44 -3.73 7.29 -9.04
N ASP A 45 -3.95 8.34 -9.83
CA ASP A 45 -2.86 9.17 -10.35
C ASP A 45 -2.14 9.99 -9.28
N ASP A 46 -2.83 10.25 -8.17
CA ASP A 46 -2.33 10.96 -7.01
C ASP A 46 -1.32 10.14 -6.20
N ILE A 47 -1.22 8.83 -6.39
CA ILE A 47 -0.20 7.98 -5.76
C ILE A 47 1.08 8.04 -6.59
N PRO A 48 2.19 8.60 -6.08
CA PRO A 48 3.42 8.72 -6.87
C PRO A 48 4.04 7.36 -7.13
N LEU A 49 4.57 7.15 -8.33
CA LEU A 49 5.17 5.87 -8.72
C LEU A 49 6.34 5.53 -7.77
N ASN A 50 7.24 6.45 -7.46
CA ASN A 50 8.34 6.18 -6.52
C ASN A 50 7.92 5.68 -5.11
N HIS A 51 6.63 5.72 -4.76
CA HIS A 51 6.06 5.17 -3.52
C HIS A 51 5.25 3.89 -3.71
N LEU A 52 5.02 3.42 -4.94
CA LEU A 52 4.66 2.02 -5.15
C LEU A 52 5.95 1.20 -5.10
N PHE A 53 5.89 0.07 -4.44
CA PHE A 53 7.06 -0.74 -4.13
C PHE A 53 7.50 -1.49 -5.41
N TYR A 54 8.27 -0.79 -6.27
CA TYR A 54 8.44 -1.08 -7.70
C TYR A 54 9.36 -2.24 -8.05
N GLU A 55 10.28 -2.60 -7.17
CA GLU A 55 11.35 -3.52 -7.54
C GLU A 55 11.05 -4.88 -6.91
N ASP A 56 10.59 -5.81 -7.76
CA ASP A 56 10.56 -7.26 -7.55
C ASP A 56 9.43 -7.86 -6.71
N ILE A 57 8.25 -7.22 -6.68
CA ILE A 57 7.07 -7.87 -6.09
C ILE A 57 6.30 -8.66 -7.16
N ASP A 58 6.91 -9.76 -7.59
CA ASP A 58 6.25 -10.81 -8.40
C ASP A 58 5.73 -11.95 -7.51
N ASP A 59 5.87 -11.79 -6.19
CA ASP A 59 5.42 -12.75 -5.18
C ASP A 59 4.17 -12.22 -4.46
N ASP A 60 3.06 -12.95 -4.63
CA ASP A 60 1.79 -12.74 -3.93
C ASP A 60 2.00 -12.60 -2.40
N SER A 61 3.01 -13.27 -1.83
CA SER A 61 3.32 -13.20 -0.40
C SER A 61 3.74 -11.78 0.03
N CYS A 62 4.54 -11.10 -0.79
CA CYS A 62 5.02 -9.75 -0.52
C CYS A 62 3.91 -8.71 -0.70
N LEU A 63 3.01 -8.88 -1.68
CA LEU A 63 1.82 -8.02 -1.81
C LEU A 63 0.89 -8.17 -0.61
N LEU A 64 0.71 -9.40 -0.12
CA LEU A 64 -0.14 -9.67 1.04
C LEU A 64 0.44 -9.05 2.32
N GLU A 65 1.76 -9.11 2.50
CA GLU A 65 2.45 -8.42 3.59
C GLU A 65 2.27 -6.91 3.53
N ILE A 66 2.40 -6.30 2.35
CA ILE A 66 2.15 -4.86 2.16
C ILE A 66 0.70 -4.51 2.53
N ALA A 67 -0.26 -5.28 2.03
CA ALA A 67 -1.67 -5.05 2.32
C ALA A 67 -1.96 -5.17 3.83
N ALA A 68 -1.35 -6.16 4.50
CA ALA A 68 -1.48 -6.35 5.94
C ALA A 68 -0.83 -5.21 6.74
N LEU A 69 0.36 -4.74 6.33
CA LEU A 69 1.05 -3.61 6.98
C LEU A 69 0.27 -2.29 6.84
N ILE A 70 -0.32 -2.06 5.67
CA ILE A 70 -1.18 -0.89 5.44
C ILE A 70 -2.43 -0.96 6.32
N ALA A 71 -3.05 -2.15 6.41
CA ALA A 71 -4.19 -2.35 7.29
C ALA A 71 -3.82 -2.13 8.77
N GLU A 72 -2.70 -2.68 9.23
CA GLU A 72 -2.16 -2.48 10.59
C GLU A 72 -1.94 -0.98 10.87
N TYR A 73 -1.23 -0.28 9.98
CA TYR A 73 -0.94 1.15 10.10
C TYR A 73 -2.22 1.99 10.17
N LEU A 74 -3.19 1.74 9.30
CA LEU A 74 -4.46 2.46 9.29
C LEU A 74 -5.26 2.19 10.57
N VAL A 75 -5.32 0.94 11.02
CA VAL A 75 -5.97 0.62 12.29
C VAL A 75 -5.29 1.38 13.43
N GLU A 76 -3.98 1.24 13.62
CA GLU A 76 -3.26 1.91 14.70
C GLU A 76 -3.46 3.44 14.69
N LYS A 77 -3.37 4.06 13.52
CA LYS A 77 -3.50 5.52 13.34
C LYS A 77 -4.90 6.04 13.65
N TYR A 78 -5.94 5.25 13.37
CA TYR A 78 -7.33 5.67 13.50
C TYR A 78 -8.06 5.12 14.72
N THR A 79 -7.57 4.05 15.36
CA THR A 79 -8.15 3.51 16.60
C THR A 79 -7.48 4.03 17.87
N ARG A 80 -6.25 4.58 17.81
CA ARG A 80 -5.62 5.26 18.97
C ARG A 80 -6.11 6.69 19.20
N ARG A 81 -7.09 7.17 18.41
CA ARG A 81 -7.59 8.54 18.47
C ARG A 81 -8.69 8.78 19.52
N ASP A 82 -9.08 7.75 20.25
CA ASP A 82 -10.16 7.80 21.25
C ASP A 82 -9.66 7.90 22.71
N ASP A 83 -8.35 8.04 22.95
CA ASP A 83 -7.75 8.02 24.30
C ASP A 83 -7.18 9.37 24.82
N ASP A 84 -7.37 10.49 24.10
CA ASP A 84 -7.01 11.86 24.54
C ASP A 84 -8.25 12.79 24.60
#